data_AF-A0A3M7F136-F1
#
_entry.id   AF-A0A3M7F136-F1
#
_cell.length_a   1.000
_cell.length_b   1.000
_cell.length_c   1.000
_cell.angle_alpha   90.00
_cell.angle_beta   90.00
_cell.angle_gamma   90.00
#
_symmetry.space_group_name_H-M   'P 1'
#
loop_
_entity.id
_entity.type
_entity.pdbx_description
1 polymer ?
#
loop_
_entity_poly.entity_id
_entity_poly.type
_entity_poly.pdbx_seq_one_letter_code
_entity_poly.pdbx_strand_id
1 'polypeptide(L)'
;MVKGGIPGTEAPDCNNYSDCIKHVDPSVFPLQPHYTRDRHHLIHPVALLRDENILSSLQSIPAVIIISRETGKIIWHLGSTVLAQQHHATELEDGLILTFDNGVYRHDESFPYSRVIQVDRATKQIVWQYREKNPMTLFNPFMGGAQRLANGNTLITEAANGRLLEITREGGIV
;
A
#
# COMPACT_ATOMS: atom_id res chain seq x y z
N MET A 1 -20.98 -21.53 -13.74
CA MET A 1 -19.87 -20.57 -13.50
C MET A 1 -20.35 -19.61 -12.43
N VAL A 2 -19.67 -19.50 -11.29
CA VAL A 2 -20.06 -18.54 -10.23
C VAL A 2 -19.78 -17.14 -10.77
N LYS A 3 -20.82 -16.30 -10.91
CA LYS A 3 -20.66 -14.90 -11.29
C LYS A 3 -20.02 -14.17 -10.12
N GLY A 4 -18.72 -13.86 -10.21
CA GLY A 4 -18.08 -12.85 -9.36
C GLY A 4 -18.60 -11.44 -9.66
N GLY A 5 -18.29 -10.47 -8.80
CA GLY A 5 -18.65 -9.05 -8.98
C GLY A 5 -19.93 -8.55 -8.28
N ILE A 6 -20.13 -7.22 -8.28
CA ILE A 6 -21.36 -6.55 -7.81
C ILE A 6 -22.44 -6.75 -8.88
N PRO A 7 -23.64 -7.28 -8.55
CA PRO A 7 -24.74 -7.45 -9.52
C PRO A 7 -25.11 -6.14 -10.23
N GLY A 8 -25.22 -6.16 -11.55
CA GLY A 8 -25.51 -4.98 -12.37
C GLY A 8 -24.27 -4.17 -12.78
N THR A 9 -23.07 -4.63 -12.46
CA THR A 9 -21.80 -4.01 -12.86
C THR A 9 -20.98 -4.88 -13.81
N GLU A 10 -21.55 -5.97 -14.29
CA GLU A 10 -20.93 -6.87 -15.26
C GLU A 10 -20.58 -6.09 -16.53
N ALA A 11 -19.44 -6.43 -17.13
CA ALA A 11 -19.12 -5.85 -18.43
C ALA A 11 -20.12 -6.33 -19.50
N PRO A 12 -20.36 -5.53 -20.54
CA PRO A 12 -21.34 -5.84 -21.59
C PRO A 12 -21.12 -7.20 -22.27
N ASP A 13 -19.91 -7.74 -22.20
CA ASP A 13 -19.48 -8.99 -22.81
C ASP A 13 -19.51 -10.21 -21.87
N CYS A 14 -20.09 -10.06 -20.67
CA CYS A 14 -20.19 -11.11 -19.64
C CYS A 14 -18.84 -11.58 -19.04
N ASN A 15 -17.74 -10.84 -19.23
CA ASN A 15 -16.48 -11.13 -18.57
C ASN A 15 -16.40 -10.51 -17.16
N ASN A 16 -15.77 -11.23 -16.22
CA ASN A 16 -15.47 -10.76 -14.87
C ASN A 16 -14.05 -10.19 -14.83
N TYR A 17 -13.92 -8.87 -14.68
CA TYR A 17 -12.62 -8.19 -14.78
C TYR A 17 -11.88 -8.00 -13.44
N SER A 18 -12.51 -8.26 -12.29
CA SER A 18 -11.87 -8.18 -10.96
C SER A 18 -12.79 -8.73 -9.86
N ASP A 19 -12.27 -9.60 -8.99
CA ASP A 19 -12.96 -10.01 -7.77
C ASP A 19 -12.79 -8.91 -6.71
N CYS A 20 -13.89 -8.24 -6.38
CA CYS A 20 -13.87 -7.10 -5.47
C CYS A 20 -13.81 -7.57 -4.01
N ILE A 21 -13.01 -6.88 -3.18
CA ILE A 21 -13.22 -6.92 -1.74
C ILE A 21 -14.59 -6.28 -1.48
N LYS A 22 -15.61 -7.09 -1.14
CA LYS A 22 -16.98 -6.64 -0.82
C LYS A 22 -17.06 -5.64 0.35
N HIS A 23 -15.96 -5.47 1.08
CA HIS A 23 -15.87 -4.69 2.31
C HIS A 23 -15.40 -3.25 2.09
N VAL A 24 -15.00 -2.87 0.87
CA VAL A 24 -14.51 -1.52 0.56
C VAL A 24 -15.65 -0.72 -0.05
N ASP A 25 -16.18 0.24 0.70
CA ASP A 25 -17.20 1.17 0.21
C ASP A 25 -16.53 2.27 -0.65
N PRO A 26 -16.90 2.42 -1.94
CA PRO A 26 -16.33 3.44 -2.81
C PRO A 26 -16.54 4.88 -2.35
N SER A 27 -17.53 5.15 -1.49
CA SER A 27 -17.73 6.46 -0.87
C SER A 27 -16.69 6.79 0.20
N VAL A 28 -16.09 5.75 0.80
CA VAL A 28 -15.03 5.87 1.82
C VAL A 28 -13.65 5.71 1.18
N PHE A 29 -13.54 4.82 0.20
CA PHE A 29 -12.32 4.45 -0.49
C PHE A 29 -12.50 4.65 -1.99
N PRO A 30 -12.52 5.90 -2.47
CA PRO A 30 -12.72 6.19 -3.88
C PRO A 30 -11.50 5.73 -4.69
N LEU A 31 -11.77 5.14 -5.86
CA LEU A 31 -10.75 4.93 -6.89
C LEU A 31 -10.14 6.27 -7.27
N GLN A 32 -8.80 6.34 -7.41
CA GLN A 32 -8.19 7.56 -7.91
C GLN A 32 -8.74 7.89 -9.31
N PRO A 33 -8.99 9.18 -9.62
CA PRO A 33 -9.62 9.60 -10.88
C PRO A 33 -8.76 9.30 -12.12
N HIS A 34 -7.48 8.97 -11.93
CA HIS A 34 -6.54 8.61 -12.99
C HIS A 34 -6.67 7.14 -13.44
N TYR A 35 -7.42 6.32 -12.71
CA TYR A 35 -7.62 4.91 -13.03
C TYR A 35 -9.01 4.63 -13.60
N THR A 36 -9.03 3.74 -14.59
CA THR A 36 -10.25 3.12 -15.11
C THR A 36 -10.71 1.97 -14.20
N ARG A 37 -11.97 1.58 -14.32
CA ARG A 37 -12.63 0.61 -13.41
C ARG A 37 -11.98 -0.78 -13.41
N ASP A 38 -11.29 -1.17 -14.47
CA ASP A 38 -10.51 -2.43 -14.56
C ASP A 38 -9.34 -2.48 -13.56
N ARG A 39 -8.93 -1.34 -13.01
CA ARG A 39 -7.86 -1.25 -12.00
C ARG A 39 -8.38 -1.34 -10.56
N HIS A 40 -9.66 -1.65 -10.35
CA HIS A 40 -10.31 -1.70 -9.04
C HIS A 40 -10.48 -3.14 -8.54
N HIS A 41 -9.85 -3.62 -7.46
CA HIS A 41 -8.70 -3.06 -6.71
C HIS A 41 -7.42 -3.78 -7.12
N LEU A 42 -6.34 -3.04 -7.29
CA LEU A 42 -5.00 -3.64 -7.31
C LEU A 42 -4.53 -3.82 -5.87
N ILE A 43 -4.26 -5.06 -5.47
CA ILE A 43 -3.91 -5.42 -4.08
C ILE A 43 -2.47 -5.92 -4.00
N HIS A 44 -1.64 -5.23 -3.22
CA HIS A 44 -0.20 -5.49 -3.12
C HIS A 44 0.38 -5.12 -1.74
N PRO A 45 0.38 -5.99 -0.71
CA PRO A 45 -0.01 -7.41 -0.68
C PRO A 45 -1.27 -7.68 0.17
N VAL A 46 -1.53 -8.96 0.45
CA VAL A 46 -2.40 -9.44 1.55
C VAL A 46 -1.52 -10.23 2.52
N ALA A 47 -1.64 -9.97 3.83
CA ALA A 47 -0.88 -10.65 4.87
C ALA A 47 -1.72 -10.88 6.13
N LEU A 48 -1.38 -11.92 6.91
CA LEU A 48 -1.91 -12.08 8.26
C LEU A 48 -1.08 -11.26 9.24
N LEU A 49 -1.77 -10.58 10.14
CA LEU A 49 -1.19 -9.91 11.29
C LEU A 49 -1.02 -10.88 12.46
N ARG A 50 -0.23 -10.50 13.46
CA ARG A 50 -0.03 -11.26 14.70
C ARG A 50 -1.30 -11.42 15.53
N ASP A 51 -2.25 -10.51 15.37
CA ASP A 51 -3.59 -10.58 15.98
C ASP A 51 -4.60 -11.36 15.12
N GLU A 52 -4.11 -12.11 14.12
CA GLU A 52 -4.87 -12.94 13.18
C GLU A 52 -5.81 -12.17 12.23
N ASN A 53 -5.82 -10.84 12.28
CA ASN A 53 -6.54 -10.03 11.31
C ASN A 53 -5.76 -9.93 9.99
N ILE A 54 -6.42 -9.46 8.94
CA ILE A 54 -5.87 -9.43 7.59
C ILE A 54 -5.43 -8.01 7.25
N LEU A 55 -4.15 -7.82 6.97
CA LEU A 55 -3.61 -6.60 6.36
C LEU A 55 -3.75 -6.69 4.84
N SER A 56 -4.23 -5.63 4.22
CA SER A 56 -4.26 -5.52 2.76
C SER A 56 -3.89 -4.12 2.30
N SER A 57 -3.05 -4.03 1.28
CA SER A 57 -2.66 -2.77 0.66
C SER A 57 -3.35 -2.63 -0.69
N LEU A 58 -4.17 -1.61 -0.83
CA LEU A 58 -4.91 -1.25 -2.03
C LEU A 58 -4.10 -0.17 -2.77
N GLN A 59 -3.57 -0.48 -3.94
CA GLN A 59 -2.69 0.42 -4.69
C GLN A 59 -3.50 1.52 -5.40
N SER A 60 -4.47 1.13 -6.22
CA SER A 60 -5.28 2.04 -7.04
C SER A 60 -6.30 2.86 -6.23
N ILE A 61 -6.59 2.39 -5.01
CA ILE A 61 -7.27 3.12 -3.96
C ILE A 61 -6.25 3.32 -2.84
N PRO A 62 -5.50 4.42 -2.76
CA PRO A 62 -4.35 4.57 -1.87
C PRO A 62 -4.71 4.37 -0.40
N ALA A 63 -4.65 3.11 0.03
CA ALA A 63 -5.09 2.71 1.35
C ALA A 63 -4.44 1.40 1.78
N VAL A 64 -3.96 1.38 3.01
CA VAL A 64 -3.69 0.12 3.73
C VAL A 64 -4.83 -0.08 4.70
N ILE A 65 -5.45 -1.25 4.67
CA ILE A 65 -6.60 -1.61 5.51
C ILE A 65 -6.28 -2.83 6.37
N ILE A 66 -6.92 -2.90 7.53
CA ILE A 66 -6.96 -4.11 8.35
C ILE A 66 -8.41 -4.59 8.43
N ILE A 67 -8.62 -5.85 8.09
CA ILE A 67 -9.91 -6.51 8.06
C ILE A 67 -9.96 -7.51 9.22
N SER A 68 -10.98 -7.39 10.06
CA SER A 68 -11.27 -8.36 11.10
C SER A 68 -11.52 -9.73 10.46
N ARG A 69 -10.72 -10.74 10.83
CA ARG A 69 -10.89 -12.09 10.28
C ARG A 69 -12.19 -12.74 10.75
N GLU A 70 -12.64 -12.41 11.95
CA GLU A 70 -13.88 -12.90 12.54
C GLU A 70 -15.12 -12.33 11.84
N THR A 71 -15.14 -11.01 11.60
CA THR A 71 -16.36 -10.31 11.15
C THR A 71 -16.34 -9.92 9.67
N GLY A 72 -15.18 -9.98 9.02
CA GLY A 72 -14.96 -9.44 7.67
C GLY A 72 -14.99 -7.91 7.59
N LYS A 73 -15.16 -7.19 8.71
CA LYS A 73 -15.25 -5.72 8.68
C LYS A 73 -13.87 -5.07 8.62
N ILE A 74 -13.76 -3.97 7.89
CA ILE A 74 -12.58 -3.08 8.00
C ILE A 74 -12.61 -2.45 9.38
N ILE A 75 -11.57 -2.70 10.18
CA ILE A 75 -11.44 -2.21 11.56
C ILE A 75 -10.39 -1.11 11.69
N TRP A 76 -9.55 -0.93 10.66
CA TRP A 76 -8.55 0.12 10.60
C TRP A 76 -8.18 0.43 9.15
N HIS A 77 -7.77 1.67 8.89
CA HIS A 77 -7.19 2.05 7.60
C HIS A 77 -6.24 3.26 7.74
N LEU A 78 -5.25 3.32 6.85
CA LEU A 78 -4.45 4.49 6.50
C LEU A 78 -4.75 4.85 5.05
N GLY A 79 -5.10 6.11 4.76
CA GLY A 79 -5.67 6.51 3.47
C GLY A 79 -4.80 7.45 2.62
N SER A 80 -5.42 8.02 1.59
CA SER A 80 -4.78 8.82 0.53
C SER A 80 -4.18 10.16 0.98
N THR A 81 -4.53 10.63 2.17
CA THR A 81 -3.85 11.78 2.79
C THR A 81 -2.41 11.47 3.21
N VAL A 82 -2.07 10.18 3.33
CA VAL A 82 -0.73 9.71 3.70
C VAL A 82 -0.10 8.88 2.58
N LEU A 83 -0.86 7.97 2.00
CA LEU A 83 -0.37 7.00 1.03
C LEU A 83 -0.66 7.41 -0.41
N ALA A 84 0.19 6.95 -1.33
CA ALA A 84 0.03 7.14 -2.76
C ALA A 84 0.57 5.92 -3.52
N GLN A 85 -0.35 5.07 -4.00
CA GLN A 85 -0.05 3.86 -4.78
C GLN A 85 0.97 2.93 -4.14
N GLN A 86 0.86 2.77 -2.83
CA GLN A 86 1.81 2.04 -2.02
C GLN A 86 1.82 0.53 -2.30
N HIS A 87 2.97 -0.07 -2.03
CA HIS A 87 3.26 -1.49 -2.10
C HIS A 87 3.86 -2.01 -0.79
N HIS A 88 3.84 -3.33 -0.63
CA HIS A 88 4.57 -4.08 0.39
C HIS A 88 4.32 -3.59 1.83
N ALA A 89 3.06 -3.36 2.18
CA ALA A 89 2.68 -3.14 3.58
C ALA A 89 2.90 -4.42 4.41
N THR A 90 3.62 -4.31 5.52
CA THR A 90 3.97 -5.44 6.41
C THR A 90 3.92 -5.00 7.87
N GLU A 91 3.53 -5.90 8.75
CA GLU A 91 3.64 -5.69 10.20
C GLU A 91 5.03 -6.08 10.70
N LEU A 92 5.63 -5.20 11.50
CA LEU A 92 6.92 -5.42 12.14
C LEU A 92 6.76 -6.06 13.53
N GLU A 93 7.88 -6.45 14.14
CA GLU A 93 7.86 -7.09 15.47
C GLU A 93 7.32 -6.18 16.57
N ASP A 94 7.48 -4.86 16.41
CA ASP A 94 6.96 -3.83 17.30
C ASP A 94 5.46 -3.51 17.06
N GLY A 95 4.80 -4.23 16.14
CA GLY A 95 3.39 -4.04 15.78
C GLY A 95 3.12 -2.82 14.89
N LEU A 96 4.18 -2.12 14.46
CA LEU A 96 4.07 -1.00 13.52
C LEU A 96 3.98 -1.52 12.09
N ILE A 97 3.41 -0.72 11.20
CA ILE A 97 3.27 -1.09 9.79
C ILE A 97 4.37 -0.42 8.97
N LEU A 98 5.23 -1.20 8.34
CA LEU A 98 6.19 -0.74 7.34
C LEU A 98 5.52 -0.77 5.96
N THR A 99 5.71 0.26 5.15
CA THR A 99 5.12 0.35 3.81
C THR A 99 6.07 1.05 2.85
N PHE A 100 6.20 0.51 1.63
CA PHE A 100 6.85 1.19 0.53
C PHE A 100 5.80 2.04 -0.20
N ASP A 101 5.89 3.36 -0.08
CA ASP A 101 4.90 4.30 -0.60
C ASP A 101 5.43 4.95 -1.88
N ASN A 102 4.94 4.48 -3.03
CA ASN A 102 5.47 4.78 -4.36
C ASN A 102 5.33 6.27 -4.75
N GLY A 103 4.29 6.95 -4.28
CA GLY A 103 4.14 8.41 -4.42
C GLY A 103 3.45 8.90 -5.68
N VAL A 104 2.90 8.02 -6.51
CA VAL A 104 2.22 8.41 -7.74
C VAL A 104 0.87 9.06 -7.40
N TYR A 105 0.63 10.26 -7.93
CA TYR A 105 -0.54 11.11 -7.62
C TYR A 105 -0.69 11.41 -6.13
N ARG A 106 0.44 11.60 -5.42
CA ARG A 106 0.46 11.98 -4.02
C ARG A 106 -0.32 13.29 -3.80
N HIS A 107 -1.16 13.29 -2.76
CA HIS A 107 -1.97 14.43 -2.36
C HIS A 107 -1.08 15.66 -2.06
N ASP A 108 -1.50 16.84 -2.51
CA ASP A 108 -0.82 18.14 -2.33
C ASP A 108 0.66 18.22 -2.78
N GLU A 109 1.09 17.35 -3.69
CA GLU A 109 2.50 17.26 -4.09
C GLU A 109 2.64 17.31 -5.62
N SER A 110 3.29 18.37 -6.12
CA SER A 110 3.51 18.55 -7.57
C SER A 110 4.58 17.61 -8.14
N PHE A 111 5.53 17.20 -7.31
CA PHE A 111 6.64 16.34 -7.71
C PHE A 111 6.53 15.00 -6.97
N PRO A 112 6.31 13.89 -7.68
CA PRO A 112 6.17 12.61 -7.03
C PRO A 112 7.52 12.12 -6.49
N TYR A 113 7.47 11.40 -5.38
CA TYR A 113 8.63 10.75 -4.76
C TYR A 113 8.20 9.49 -4.04
N SER A 114 9.08 8.49 -4.06
CA SER A 114 8.89 7.31 -3.23
C SER A 114 9.49 7.53 -1.85
N ARG A 115 8.91 6.85 -0.88
CA ARG A 115 9.42 6.80 0.50
C ARG A 115 9.12 5.45 1.11
N VAL A 116 9.86 5.11 2.15
CA VAL A 116 9.49 4.02 3.05
C VAL A 116 9.03 4.65 4.35
N ILE A 117 7.86 4.25 4.83
CA ILE A 117 7.29 4.76 6.08
C ILE A 117 7.03 3.62 7.05
N GLN A 118 7.22 3.88 8.33
CA GLN A 118 6.79 3.05 9.43
C GLN A 118 5.71 3.81 10.20
N VAL A 119 4.53 3.22 10.35
CA VAL A 119 3.33 3.89 10.88
C VAL A 119 2.83 3.17 12.13
N ASP A 120 2.49 3.95 13.13
CA ASP A 120 1.84 3.48 14.34
C ASP A 120 0.34 3.23 14.11
N ARG A 121 -0.12 2.01 14.43
CA ARG A 121 -1.51 1.59 14.20
C ARG A 121 -2.49 2.40 15.04
N ALA A 122 -2.17 2.73 16.28
CA ALA A 122 -3.09 3.40 17.20
C ALA A 122 -3.29 4.88 16.84
N THR A 123 -2.19 5.56 16.53
CA THR A 123 -2.15 7.01 16.31
C THR A 123 -2.17 7.42 14.84
N LYS A 124 -1.93 6.46 13.92
CA LYS A 124 -1.76 6.66 12.47
C LYS A 124 -0.61 7.62 12.12
N GLN A 125 0.32 7.85 13.04
CA GLN A 125 1.47 8.72 12.82
C GLN A 125 2.62 7.97 12.15
N ILE A 126 3.33 8.66 11.26
CA ILE A 126 4.60 8.19 10.72
C ILE A 126 5.66 8.36 11.81
N VAL A 127 6.18 7.25 12.33
CA VAL A 127 7.19 7.25 13.41
C VAL A 127 8.62 7.10 12.88
N TRP A 128 8.76 6.63 11.64
CA TRP A 128 10.03 6.62 10.92
C TRP A 128 9.76 6.74 9.42
N GLN A 129 10.67 7.41 8.72
CA GLN A 129 10.61 7.56 7.27
C GLN A 129 12.03 7.55 6.69
N TYR A 130 12.18 6.85 5.56
CA TYR A 130 13.28 7.09 4.63
C TYR A 130 12.76 7.65 3.32
N ARG A 131 13.43 8.70 2.83
CA ARG A 131 13.20 9.36 1.55
C ARG A 131 14.51 10.00 1.12
N GLU A 132 14.78 9.97 -0.18
CA GLU A 132 15.90 10.72 -0.75
C GLU A 132 15.67 12.23 -0.73
N LYS A 133 16.72 12.99 -0.44
CA LYS A 133 16.66 14.47 -0.44
C LYS A 133 16.26 15.00 -1.80
N ASN A 134 16.79 14.40 -2.86
CA ASN A 134 16.34 14.64 -4.22
C ASN A 134 15.28 13.58 -4.57
N PRO A 135 14.00 13.98 -4.77
CA PRO A 135 12.92 13.10 -5.21
C PRO A 135 13.28 12.16 -6.37
N MET A 136 14.06 12.66 -7.32
CA MET A 136 14.42 11.90 -8.52
C MET A 136 15.45 10.80 -8.26
N THR A 137 16.17 10.86 -7.13
CA THR A 137 17.14 9.83 -6.75
C THR A 137 16.44 8.54 -6.33
N LEU A 138 15.25 8.63 -5.75
CA LEU A 138 14.40 7.48 -5.43
C LEU A 138 12.95 7.80 -5.79
N PHE A 139 12.59 7.47 -7.04
CA PHE A 139 11.21 7.47 -7.49
C PHE A 139 10.92 6.18 -8.25
N ASN A 140 10.15 5.31 -7.60
CA ASN A 140 9.74 4.00 -8.07
C ASN A 140 8.23 3.98 -8.25
N PRO A 141 7.69 4.31 -9.42
CA PRO A 141 6.25 4.50 -9.62
C PRO A 141 5.41 3.22 -9.55
N PHE A 142 6.04 2.04 -9.58
CA PHE A 142 5.34 0.75 -9.57
C PHE A 142 6.19 -0.33 -8.89
N MET A 143 5.52 -1.33 -8.32
CA MET A 143 6.20 -2.45 -7.64
C MET A 143 7.17 -1.95 -6.55
N GLY A 144 8.23 -2.71 -6.30
CA GLY A 144 9.20 -2.43 -5.25
C GLY A 144 8.68 -2.83 -3.87
N GLY A 145 9.51 -2.62 -2.87
CA GLY A 145 9.17 -3.00 -1.51
C GLY A 145 10.21 -2.59 -0.49
N ALA A 146 9.83 -2.72 0.78
CA ALA A 146 10.70 -2.48 1.91
C ALA A 146 10.57 -3.63 2.92
N GLN A 147 11.70 -4.08 3.45
CA GLN A 147 11.76 -5.12 4.47
C GLN A 147 12.73 -4.70 5.56
N ARG A 148 12.25 -4.71 6.82
CA ARG A 148 13.14 -4.57 7.99
C ARG A 148 13.96 -5.84 8.14
N LEU A 149 15.28 -5.70 8.21
CA LEU A 149 16.24 -6.77 8.43
C LEU A 149 16.49 -6.98 9.92
N ALA A 150 17.04 -8.16 10.28
CA ALA A 150 17.33 -8.52 11.66
C ALA A 150 18.35 -7.61 12.36
N ASN A 151 19.25 -6.98 11.58
CA ASN A 151 20.21 -5.97 12.09
C ASN A 151 19.57 -4.60 12.34
N GLY A 152 18.27 -4.44 12.06
CA GLY A 152 17.55 -3.18 12.20
C GLY A 152 17.59 -2.28 10.96
N ASN A 153 18.36 -2.61 9.93
CA ASN A 153 18.37 -1.88 8.65
C ASN A 153 17.12 -2.20 7.82
N THR A 154 16.88 -1.43 6.77
CA THR A 154 15.78 -1.66 5.82
C THR A 154 16.35 -1.98 4.46
N LEU A 155 16.07 -3.18 3.96
CA LEU A 155 16.28 -3.50 2.55
C LEU A 155 15.15 -2.88 1.74
N ILE A 156 15.52 -2.12 0.71
CA ILE A 156 14.61 -1.52 -0.25
C ILE A 156 14.89 -2.12 -1.62
N THR A 157 13.82 -2.56 -2.29
CA THR A 157 13.88 -3.03 -3.67
C THR A 157 13.22 -2.00 -4.59
N GLU A 158 13.99 -1.49 -5.54
CA GLU A 158 13.53 -0.48 -6.49
C GLU A 158 13.44 -1.07 -7.89
N ALA A 159 12.21 -1.32 -8.34
CA ALA A 159 11.94 -2.00 -9.60
C ALA A 159 12.30 -1.15 -10.83
N ALA A 160 12.03 0.16 -10.79
CA ALA A 160 12.18 1.05 -11.93
C ALA A 160 13.63 1.16 -12.43
N ASN A 161 14.60 1.13 -11.51
CA ASN A 161 16.03 1.23 -11.83
C ASN A 161 16.80 -0.07 -11.54
N GLY A 162 16.12 -1.12 -11.07
CA GLY A 162 16.75 -2.42 -10.78
C GLY A 162 17.76 -2.38 -9.62
N ARG A 163 17.52 -1.56 -8.60
CA ARG A 163 18.44 -1.37 -7.46
C ARG A 163 17.95 -2.05 -6.20
N LEU A 164 18.92 -2.45 -5.37
CA LEU A 164 18.72 -2.87 -3.98
C LEU A 164 19.50 -1.90 -3.09
N LEU A 165 18.87 -1.40 -2.04
CA LEU A 165 19.47 -0.46 -1.09
C LEU A 165 19.31 -1.04 0.32
N GLU A 166 20.37 -1.08 1.11
CA GLU A 166 20.28 -1.33 2.55
C GLU A 166 20.44 -0.01 3.29
N ILE A 167 19.40 0.37 4.04
CA ILE A 167 19.29 1.68 4.68
C ILE A 167 19.33 1.54 6.20
N THR A 168 20.21 2.28 6.86
CA THR A 168 20.28 2.32 8.33
C THR A 168 19.07 3.04 8.94
N ARG A 169 18.91 2.95 10.26
CA ARG A 169 17.84 3.67 10.98
C ARG A 169 17.92 5.19 10.82
N GLU A 170 19.13 5.70 10.65
CA GLU A 170 19.45 7.12 10.49
C GLU A 170 19.33 7.57 9.03
N GLY A 171 19.06 6.65 8.10
CA GLY A 171 18.91 6.94 6.67
C GLY A 171 20.21 6.89 5.85
N GLY A 172 21.28 6.31 6.39
CA GLY A 172 22.52 6.05 5.65
C GLY A 172 22.40 4.83 4.74
N ILE A 173 23.10 4.83 3.60
CA ILE A 173 23.25 3.65 2.73
C ILE A 173 24.47 2.86 3.21
N VAL A 174 24.35 1.53 3.24
CA VAL A 174 25.44 0.58 3.57
C VAL A 174 26.09 0.01 2.31
#